data_AF-G4ZSD3-F1
#
_entry.id   AF-G4ZSD3-F1
#
_cell.length_a   1.000
_cell.length_b   1.000
_cell.length_c   1.000
_cell.angle_alpha   90.00
_cell.angle_beta   90.00
_cell.angle_gamma   90.00
#
_symmetry.space_group_name_H-M   'P 1'
#
loop_
_entity.id
_entity.type
_entity.pdbx_description
1 polymer ?
#
loop_
_entity_poly.entity_id
_entity_poly.type
_entity_poly.pdbx_seq_one_letter_code
_entity_poly.pdbx_strand_id
1 'polypeptide(L)'
;YCASTKIWHALALMVATLLPTLACVAIVNSLPLEPPDLGLAHSATLWIRGLPVVFIQSYALSWQFSDYVPELKISSRALVLTATAATVVTHVLALGLFALLWYPLPFTMILLAGPWIGTLALALKLSRRDFLREHPEVLQDF
;
A
#
# COMPACT_ATOMS: atom_id res chain seq x y z
N TYR A 1 32.06 1.89 -6.39
CA TYR A 1 31.16 1.64 -5.24
C TYR A 1 31.20 0.17 -4.79
N CYS A 2 31.18 -0.82 -5.70
CA CYS A 2 31.13 -2.26 -5.36
C CYS A 2 32.43 -2.94 -4.84
N ALA A 3 33.53 -2.23 -4.59
CA ALA A 3 34.82 -2.87 -4.28
C ALA A 3 35.33 -2.67 -2.82
N SER A 4 34.63 -1.93 -1.96
CA SER A 4 35.14 -1.58 -0.61
C SER A 4 34.08 -1.57 0.50
N THR A 5 32.82 -1.90 0.21
CA THR A 5 31.78 -1.98 1.24
C THR A 5 31.94 -3.29 2.01
N LYS A 6 32.55 -3.20 3.21
CA LYS A 6 32.67 -4.32 4.14
C LYS A 6 31.28 -4.87 4.42
N ILE A 7 31.09 -6.18 4.34
CA ILE A 7 29.80 -6.87 4.57
C ILE A 7 29.11 -6.39 5.86
N TRP A 8 29.89 -6.12 6.91
CA TRP A 8 29.41 -5.54 8.17
C TRP A 8 28.69 -4.20 8.02
N HIS A 9 29.14 -3.33 7.12
CA HIS A 9 28.50 -2.05 6.84
C HIS A 9 27.14 -2.25 6.17
N ALA A 10 27.03 -3.21 5.24
CA ALA A 10 25.75 -3.57 4.61
C ALA A 10 24.78 -4.20 5.61
N LEU A 11 25.25 -5.13 6.46
CA LEU A 11 24.45 -5.72 7.54
C LEU A 11 23.97 -4.67 8.55
N ALA A 12 24.84 -3.73 8.93
CA ALA A 12 24.49 -2.65 9.83
C ALA A 12 23.41 -1.73 9.22
N LEU A 13 23.51 -1.40 7.93
CA LEU A 13 22.48 -0.62 7.22
C LEU A 13 21.14 -1.37 7.11
N MET A 14 21.18 -2.68 6.87
CA MET A 14 19.96 -3.50 6.88
C MET A 14 19.29 -3.50 8.26
N VAL A 15 20.04 -3.72 9.33
CA VAL A 15 19.48 -3.67 10.70
C VAL A 15 18.98 -2.25 11.01
N ALA A 16 19.74 -1.22 10.65
CA ALA A 16 19.36 0.17 10.88
C ALA A 16 18.09 0.57 10.12
N THR A 17 17.85 0.06 8.92
CA THR A 17 16.60 0.30 8.15
C THR A 17 15.41 -0.47 8.69
N LEU A 18 15.64 -1.61 9.36
CA LEU A 18 14.60 -2.35 10.06
C LEU A 18 14.12 -1.63 11.33
N LEU A 19 14.97 -0.88 12.03
CA LEU A 19 14.62 -0.20 13.28
C LEU A 19 13.46 0.82 13.15
N PRO A 20 13.46 1.75 12.15
CA PRO A 20 12.33 2.64 11.90
C PRO A 20 11.03 1.87 11.62
N THR A 21 11.12 0.81 10.82
CA THR A 21 9.97 -0.03 10.47
C THR A 21 9.39 -0.71 11.71
N LEU A 22 10.26 -1.29 12.56
CA LEU A 22 9.88 -1.89 13.83
C LEU A 22 9.25 -0.88 14.79
N ALA A 23 9.79 0.34 14.86
CA ALA A 23 9.22 1.40 15.68
C ALA A 23 7.81 1.80 15.20
N CYS A 24 7.59 1.96 13.90
CA CYS A 24 6.27 2.23 13.33
C CYS A 24 5.27 1.11 13.65
N VAL A 25 5.68 -0.15 13.50
CA VAL A 25 4.84 -1.31 13.83
C VAL A 25 4.51 -1.34 15.33
N ALA A 26 5.49 -1.05 16.20
CA ALA A 26 5.26 -0.99 17.64
C ALA A 26 4.27 0.12 18.02
N ILE A 27 4.36 1.30 17.41
CA ILE A 27 3.41 2.42 17.62
C ILE A 27 2.01 2.05 17.15
N VAL A 28 1.87 1.41 15.98
CA VAL A 28 0.56 0.96 15.49
C VAL A 28 -0.01 -0.14 16.39
N ASN A 29 0.84 -1.05 16.88
CA ASN A 29 0.43 -2.16 17.73
C ASN A 29 0.16 -1.77 19.19
N SER A 30 0.68 -0.63 19.66
CA SER A 30 0.39 -0.14 21.01
C SER A 30 -1.04 0.41 21.16
N LEU A 31 -1.72 0.70 20.04
CA LEU A 31 -3.13 1.08 20.04
C LEU A 31 -4.01 -0.17 20.27
N PRO A 32 -4.72 -0.27 21.41
CA PRO A 32 -5.48 -1.47 21.75
C PRO A 32 -6.66 -1.66 20.79
N LEU A 33 -6.78 -2.86 20.22
CA LEU A 33 -7.97 -3.22 19.46
C LEU A 33 -9.11 -3.54 20.42
N GLU A 34 -10.27 -2.98 20.13
CA GLU A 34 -11.49 -3.35 20.84
C GLU A 34 -11.92 -4.77 20.44
N PRO A 35 -12.58 -5.50 21.35
CA PRO A 35 -13.12 -6.83 21.06
C PRO A 35 -14.07 -6.79 19.84
N PRO A 36 -13.90 -7.70 18.86
CA PRO A 36 -14.68 -7.66 17.62
C PRO A 36 -16.17 -8.00 17.81
N ASP A 37 -16.53 -8.62 18.93
CA ASP A 37 -17.90 -8.90 19.38
C ASP A 37 -18.71 -7.63 19.68
N LEU A 38 -18.04 -6.50 19.93
CA LEU A 38 -18.69 -5.19 20.06
C LEU A 38 -19.21 -4.63 18.72
N GLY A 39 -18.90 -5.30 17.61
CA GLY A 39 -19.41 -4.99 16.28
C GLY A 39 -18.69 -3.83 15.59
N LEU A 40 -19.16 -3.51 14.37
CA LEU A 40 -18.52 -2.52 13.50
C LEU A 40 -18.48 -1.11 14.11
N ALA A 41 -19.47 -0.74 14.94
CA ALA A 41 -19.52 0.58 15.57
C ALA A 41 -18.35 0.83 16.55
N HIS A 42 -17.78 -0.23 17.13
CA HIS A 42 -16.65 -0.19 18.07
C HIS A 42 -15.35 -0.66 17.41
N SER A 43 -15.20 -0.40 16.10
CA SER A 43 -14.02 -0.80 15.33
C SER A 43 -13.11 0.39 14.98
N ALA A 44 -13.32 1.56 15.58
CA ALA A 44 -12.60 2.79 15.24
C ALA A 44 -11.07 2.61 15.30
N THR A 45 -10.56 1.92 16.33
CA THR A 45 -9.13 1.68 16.48
C THR A 45 -8.55 0.78 15.39
N LEU A 46 -9.33 -0.16 14.86
CA LEU A 46 -8.95 -0.98 13.70
C LEU A 46 -8.73 -0.10 12.47
N TRP A 47 -9.61 0.87 12.23
CA TRP A 47 -9.50 1.79 11.09
C TRP A 47 -8.38 2.82 11.26
N ILE A 48 -8.20 3.37 12.46
CA ILE A 48 -7.11 4.31 12.78
C ILE A 48 -5.76 3.65 12.52
N ARG A 49 -5.62 2.36 12.81
CA ARG A 49 -4.42 1.57 12.52
C ARG A 49 -4.31 1.19 11.04
N GLY A 50 -5.42 0.78 10.42
CA GLY A 50 -5.44 0.26 9.05
C GLY A 50 -5.22 1.31 7.97
N LEU A 51 -5.80 2.50 8.12
CA LEU A 51 -5.75 3.57 7.12
C LEU A 51 -4.30 4.00 6.78
N PRO A 52 -3.44 4.34 7.76
CA PRO A 52 -2.05 4.71 7.48
C PRO A 52 -1.26 3.55 6.86
N VAL A 53 -1.48 2.33 7.32
CA VAL A 53 -0.76 1.14 6.82
C VAL A 53 -1.05 0.93 5.35
N VAL A 54 -2.32 0.91 4.95
CA VAL A 54 -2.71 0.72 3.54
C VAL A 54 -2.22 1.88 2.68
N PHE A 55 -2.27 3.11 3.19
CA PHE A 55 -1.77 4.28 2.47
C PHE A 55 -0.26 4.18 2.21
N ILE A 56 0.53 3.92 3.27
CA ILE A 56 1.99 3.80 3.17
C ILE A 56 2.36 2.64 2.23
N GLN A 57 1.69 1.49 2.36
CA GLN A 57 1.93 0.33 1.50
C GLN A 57 1.61 0.65 0.03
N SER A 58 0.50 1.33 -0.23
CA SER A 58 0.09 1.75 -1.58
C SER A 58 1.07 2.74 -2.19
N TYR A 59 1.54 3.72 -1.40
CA TYR A 59 2.54 4.69 -1.82
C TYR A 59 3.88 4.01 -2.12
N ALA A 60 4.37 3.18 -1.20
CA ALA A 60 5.63 2.48 -1.34
C ALA A 60 5.65 1.55 -2.56
N LEU A 61 4.56 0.83 -2.81
CA LEU A 61 4.44 -0.03 -3.99
C LEU A 61 4.41 0.80 -5.28
N SER A 62 3.63 1.89 -5.31
CA SER A 62 3.60 2.80 -6.47
C SER A 62 4.97 3.43 -6.75
N TRP A 63 5.70 3.78 -5.68
CA TRP A 63 7.05 4.33 -5.77
C TRP A 63 8.05 3.28 -6.28
N GLN A 64 7.98 2.03 -5.80
CA GLN A 64 8.77 0.92 -6.34
C GLN A 64 8.52 0.72 -7.83
N PHE A 65 7.26 0.78 -8.28
CA PHE A 65 6.96 0.73 -9.72
C PHE A 65 7.64 1.85 -10.51
N SER A 66 7.73 3.05 -9.95
CA SER A 66 8.43 4.16 -10.60
C SER A 66 9.95 3.99 -10.67
N ASP A 67 10.51 3.20 -9.75
CA ASP A 67 11.94 2.87 -9.70
C ASP A 67 12.29 1.73 -10.67
N TYR A 68 11.41 0.72 -10.77
CA TYR A 68 11.58 -0.43 -11.67
C TYR A 68 11.31 -0.10 -13.15
N VAL A 69 10.48 0.91 -13.45
CA VAL A 69 10.16 1.35 -14.82
C VAL A 69 10.51 2.83 -14.98
N PRO A 70 11.81 3.17 -15.17
CA PRO A 70 12.29 4.55 -15.19
C PRO A 70 11.67 5.39 -16.32
N GLU A 71 11.24 4.77 -17.41
CA GLU A 71 10.59 5.41 -18.55
C GLU A 71 9.26 6.06 -18.15
N LEU A 72 8.60 5.51 -17.12
CA LEU A 72 7.28 5.94 -16.67
C LEU A 72 7.31 7.18 -15.76
N LYS A 73 8.49 7.71 -15.37
CA LYS A 73 8.72 8.88 -14.48
C LYS A 73 7.47 9.40 -13.76
N ILE A 74 7.01 8.65 -12.76
CA ILE A 74 5.75 8.96 -12.09
C ILE A 74 5.95 10.16 -11.17
N SER A 75 5.12 11.19 -11.31
CA SER A 75 5.21 12.38 -10.44
C SER A 75 4.83 12.03 -8.99
N SER A 76 5.44 12.70 -8.01
CA SER A 76 5.08 12.50 -6.59
C SER A 76 3.59 12.74 -6.33
N ARG A 77 2.98 13.69 -7.06
CA ARG A 77 1.53 13.94 -7.00
C ARG A 77 0.72 12.73 -7.47
N ALA A 78 1.13 12.09 -8.56
CA ALA A 78 0.47 10.88 -9.06
C ALA A 78 0.63 9.70 -8.08
N LEU A 79 1.79 9.54 -7.45
CA LEU A 79 2.01 8.51 -6.41
C LEU A 79 1.07 8.71 -5.22
N VAL A 80 0.97 9.94 -4.70
CA VAL A 80 0.07 10.26 -3.58
C VAL A 80 -1.39 10.02 -3.97
N LEU A 81 -1.82 10.49 -5.15
CA LEU A 81 -3.20 10.28 -5.62
C LEU A 81 -3.54 8.80 -5.78
N THR A 82 -2.61 8.01 -6.33
CA THR A 82 -2.76 6.56 -6.49
C THR A 82 -2.89 5.88 -5.13
N ALA A 83 -2.02 6.24 -4.18
CA ALA A 83 -2.06 5.70 -2.82
C ALA A 83 -3.37 6.05 -2.10
N THR A 84 -3.83 7.30 -2.21
CA THR A 84 -5.11 7.75 -1.64
C THR A 84 -6.28 7.00 -2.27
N ALA A 85 -6.32 6.87 -3.60
CA ALA A 85 -7.40 6.16 -4.29
C ALA A 85 -7.46 4.69 -3.85
N ALA A 86 -6.32 3.99 -3.84
CA ALA A 86 -6.24 2.60 -3.40
C ALA A 86 -6.69 2.43 -1.95
N THR A 87 -6.29 3.36 -1.07
CA THR A 87 -6.69 3.34 0.35
C THR A 87 -8.20 3.52 0.50
N VAL A 88 -8.77 4.54 -0.14
CA VAL A 88 -10.20 4.84 -0.06
C VAL A 88 -11.03 3.68 -0.60
N VAL A 89 -10.72 3.17 -1.80
CA VAL A 89 -11.46 2.07 -2.41
C VAL A 89 -11.42 0.82 -1.51
N THR A 90 -10.24 0.47 -1.00
CA THR A 90 -10.08 -0.71 -0.13
C THR A 90 -10.93 -0.59 1.14
N HIS A 91 -10.95 0.58 1.77
CA HIS A 91 -11.70 0.80 3.01
C HIS A 91 -13.22 0.89 2.78
N VAL A 92 -13.64 1.56 1.71
CA VAL A 92 -15.07 1.62 1.34
C VAL A 92 -15.60 0.21 1.03
N LEU A 93 -14.83 -0.59 0.29
CA LEU A 93 -15.20 -1.98 0.02
C LEU A 93 -15.21 -2.83 1.29
N ALA A 94 -14.22 -2.66 2.18
CA ALA A 94 -14.21 -3.34 3.48
C ALA A 94 -15.47 -3.03 4.31
N LEU A 95 -15.82 -1.76 4.43
CA LEU A 95 -17.02 -1.31 5.13
C LEU A 95 -18.29 -1.85 4.47
N GLY A 96 -18.36 -1.85 3.14
CA GLY A 96 -19.47 -2.43 2.38
C GLY A 96 -19.63 -3.93 2.63
N LEU A 97 -18.53 -4.69 2.64
CA LEU A 97 -18.56 -6.12 2.96
C LEU A 97 -19.03 -6.37 4.40
N PHE A 98 -18.54 -5.60 5.37
CA PHE A 98 -18.94 -5.72 6.76
C PHE A 98 -20.41 -5.35 6.98
N ALA A 99 -20.92 -4.37 6.24
CA ALA A 99 -22.33 -3.97 6.30
C ALA A 99 -23.27 -4.98 5.62
N LEU A 100 -22.83 -5.64 4.55
CA LEU A 100 -23.65 -6.57 3.77
C LEU A 100 -23.67 -8.00 4.33
N LEU A 101 -22.54 -8.46 4.85
CA LEU A 101 -22.34 -9.84 5.27
C LEU A 101 -22.41 -9.96 6.79
N TRP A 102 -21.28 -9.78 7.46
CA TRP A 102 -21.14 -9.77 8.91
C TRP A 102 -19.76 -9.21 9.29
N TYR A 103 -19.64 -8.75 10.53
CA TYR A 103 -18.37 -8.32 11.11
C TYR A 103 -18.01 -9.22 12.30
N PRO A 104 -16.75 -9.66 12.43
CA PRO A 104 -15.64 -9.52 11.48
C PRO A 104 -15.70 -10.58 10.36
N LEU A 105 -15.35 -10.20 9.13
CA LEU A 105 -15.26 -11.14 8.01
C LEU A 105 -13.86 -11.79 7.97
N PRO A 106 -13.75 -13.13 7.94
CA PRO A 106 -12.46 -13.79 7.81
C PRO A 106 -11.86 -13.51 6.42
N PHE A 107 -10.53 -13.48 6.32
CA PHE A 107 -9.80 -13.29 5.06
C PHE A 107 -10.08 -11.98 4.31
N THR A 108 -10.57 -10.94 4.99
CA THR A 108 -10.85 -9.63 4.38
C THR A 108 -9.66 -9.07 3.59
N MET A 109 -8.43 -9.25 4.07
CA MET A 109 -7.22 -8.82 3.36
C MET A 109 -7.04 -9.51 2.00
N ILE A 110 -7.32 -10.82 1.92
CA ILE A 110 -7.19 -11.59 0.66
C ILE A 110 -8.30 -11.18 -0.31
N LEU A 111 -9.54 -11.05 0.19
CA LEU A 111 -10.69 -10.63 -0.62
C LEU A 111 -10.47 -9.24 -1.22
N LEU A 112 -9.86 -8.33 -0.46
CA LEU A 112 -9.61 -6.95 -0.90
C LEU A 112 -8.29 -6.78 -1.65
N ALA A 113 -7.42 -7.79 -1.71
CA ALA A 113 -6.16 -7.71 -2.43
C ALA A 113 -6.37 -7.44 -3.93
N GLY A 114 -7.33 -8.13 -4.56
CA GLY A 114 -7.69 -7.92 -5.96
C GLY A 114 -8.14 -6.48 -6.24
N PRO A 115 -9.17 -5.96 -5.56
CA PRO A 115 -9.59 -4.57 -5.68
C PRO A 115 -8.49 -3.56 -5.40
N TRP A 116 -7.65 -3.81 -4.39
CA TRP A 116 -6.53 -2.94 -4.04
C TRP A 116 -5.50 -2.85 -5.18
N ILE A 117 -5.01 -4.00 -5.68
CA ILE A 117 -4.06 -4.08 -6.80
C ILE A 117 -4.67 -3.48 -8.07
N GLY A 118 -5.94 -3.80 -8.37
CA GLY A 118 -6.65 -3.27 -9.52
C GLY A 118 -6.76 -1.75 -9.48
N THR A 119 -7.04 -1.17 -8.31
CA THR A 119 -7.10 0.29 -8.14
C THR A 119 -5.74 0.94 -8.33
N LEU A 120 -4.67 0.36 -7.77
CA LEU A 120 -3.31 0.83 -8.00
C LEU A 120 -2.95 0.82 -9.49
N ALA A 121 -3.14 -0.31 -10.15
CA ALA A 121 -2.83 -0.46 -11.58
C ALA A 121 -3.63 0.52 -12.44
N LEU A 122 -4.93 0.66 -12.17
CA LEU A 122 -5.79 1.60 -12.89
C LEU A 122 -5.38 3.05 -12.66
N ALA A 123 -5.13 3.45 -11.41
CA ALA A 123 -4.75 4.83 -11.08
C ALA A 123 -3.38 5.19 -11.69
N LEU A 124 -2.40 4.29 -11.66
CA LEU A 124 -1.10 4.49 -12.31
C LEU A 124 -1.27 4.59 -13.83
N LYS A 125 -2.04 3.68 -14.45
CA LYS A 125 -2.34 3.72 -15.88
C LYS A 125 -3.02 5.02 -16.30
N LEU A 126 -3.98 5.51 -15.51
CA LEU A 126 -4.65 6.79 -15.76
C LEU A 126 -3.70 7.97 -15.60
N SER A 127 -2.78 7.93 -14.63
CA SER A 127 -1.80 9.00 -14.41
C SER A 127 -0.81 9.18 -15.55
N ARG A 128 -0.60 8.12 -16.35
CA ARG A 128 0.33 8.09 -17.50
C ARG A 128 -0.38 7.75 -18.81
N ARG A 129 -1.69 8.01 -18.89
CA ARG A 129 -2.52 7.65 -20.05
C ARG A 129 -1.97 8.19 -21.36
N ASP A 130 -1.50 9.43 -21.37
CA ASP A 130 -1.01 10.08 -22.58
C ASP A 130 0.32 9.46 -23.04
N PHE A 131 1.26 9.23 -22.12
CA PHE A 131 2.50 8.49 -22.40
C PHE A 131 2.25 7.08 -22.93
N LEU A 132 1.32 6.33 -22.32
CA LEU A 132 0.98 4.97 -22.74
C LEU A 132 0.24 4.93 -24.09
N ARG A 133 -0.39 6.04 -24.51
CA ARG A 133 -0.98 6.17 -25.85
C ARG A 133 0.08 6.43 -26.91
N GLU A 134 1.14 7.14 -26.55
CA GLU A 134 2.26 7.45 -27.44
C GLU A 134 3.23 6.27 -27.60
N HIS A 135 3.33 5.41 -26.58
CA HIS A 135 4.23 4.24 -26.53
C HIS A 135 3.48 2.92 -26.27
N PRO A 136 2.69 2.41 -27.23
CA PRO A 136 1.93 1.17 -27.06
C PRO A 136 2.81 -0.08 -26.86
N GLU A 137 4.07 -0.04 -27.30
CA GLU A 137 5.07 -1.10 -27.14
C GLU A 137 5.31 -1.49 -25.67
N VAL A 138 5.21 -0.53 -24.75
CA VAL A 138 5.39 -0.77 -23.30
C VAL A 138 4.33 -1.73 -22.73
N LEU A 139 3.19 -1.87 -23.40
CA LEU A 139 2.11 -2.79 -23.00
C LEU A 139 2.28 -4.20 -23.58
N GLN A 140 3.20 -4.42 -24.53
CA GLN A 140 3.41 -5.70 -25.20
C GLN A 140 4.49 -6.57 -24.53
N ASP A 141 5.33 -5.98 -23.67
CA ASP A 141 6.42 -6.67 -22.96
C ASP A 141 5.99 -7.34 -21.63
N PHE A 142 4.68 -7.38 -21.33
CA PHE A 142 4.08 -8.00 -20.14
C PHE A 142 2.87 -8.87 -20.48
#